data_AF-A0A7W8FNR8-F1
#
_entry.id   AF-A0A7W8FNR8-F1
#
_cell.length_a   1.000
_cell.length_b   1.000
_cell.length_c   1.000
_cell.angle_alpha   90.00
_cell.angle_beta   90.00
_cell.angle_gamma   90.00
#
_symmetry.space_group_name_H-M   'P 1'
#
loop_
_entity.id
_entity.type
_entity.pdbx_description
1 polymer ?
#
loop_
_entity_poly.entity_id
_entity_poly.type
_entity_poly.pdbx_seq_one_letter_code
_entity_poly.pdbx_strand_id
1 'polypeptide(L)'
;MTQPGGAERIRVDQAVVLTVIIPVIYAALRLMVFARGDANRLRALVSNLDIKAVILGTVLPLGATFLWWAFFFAVLNAIMKAKAAKSADEPVKTEKREDAKRSQSTALAIFLIGFVAVWWAMPMRHMVINLFILAGLLLAALGRKRKTGLISLLSTLTAAVMLFAFIIVPLVVVFSGDAWLPRERLRLADGSTPEVYMLSSDPDWTKYLDMDRNPHIIASSNVIDRQADVTPNSRWNRTLADITGIG
;
A
#
# COMPACT_ATOMS: atom_id res chain seq x y z
N MET A 1 37.75 -4.00 16.71
CA MET A 1 36.81 -3.32 15.81
C MET A 1 36.95 -3.95 14.43
N THR A 2 36.20 -5.01 14.17
CA THR A 2 36.18 -5.71 12.88
C THR A 2 35.24 -4.97 11.94
N GLN A 3 35.75 -4.46 10.82
CA GLN A 3 34.91 -3.88 9.78
C GLN A 3 33.94 -4.95 9.26
N PRO A 4 32.63 -4.65 9.10
CA PRO A 4 31.71 -5.58 8.48
C PRO A 4 32.15 -5.88 7.04
N GLY A 5 32.47 -7.14 6.79
CA GLY A 5 33.09 -7.65 5.58
C GLY A 5 32.20 -7.51 4.34
N GLY A 6 32.82 -7.38 3.17
CA GLY A 6 32.18 -7.02 1.90
C GLY A 6 30.95 -7.85 1.48
N ALA A 7 30.73 -9.04 2.03
CA ALA A 7 29.52 -9.83 1.79
C ALA A 7 28.24 -9.16 2.36
N GLU A 8 28.35 -8.43 3.47
CA GLU A 8 27.21 -7.72 4.07
C GLU A 8 26.87 -6.46 3.26
N ARG A 9 27.89 -5.75 2.73
CA ARG A 9 27.69 -4.61 1.83
C ARG A 9 26.98 -5.01 0.53
N ILE A 10 27.41 -6.12 -0.11
CA ILE A 10 26.79 -6.61 -1.35
C ILE A 10 25.29 -6.94 -1.14
N ARG A 11 24.92 -7.50 0.02
CA ARG A 11 23.51 -7.80 0.35
C ARG A 11 22.68 -6.54 0.57
N VAL A 12 23.24 -5.53 1.23
CA VAL A 12 22.56 -4.25 1.44
C VAL A 12 22.38 -3.53 0.10
N ASP A 13 23.40 -3.51 -0.75
CA ASP A 13 23.34 -2.88 -2.08
C ASP A 13 22.27 -3.56 -2.96
N GLN A 14 22.19 -4.89 -2.94
CA GLN A 14 21.14 -5.63 -3.65
C GLN A 14 19.74 -5.36 -3.10
N ALA A 15 19.58 -5.26 -1.78
CA ALA A 15 18.29 -4.96 -1.16
C ALA A 15 17.82 -3.54 -1.51
N VAL A 16 18.73 -2.56 -1.54
CA VAL A 16 18.45 -1.18 -1.94
C VAL A 16 18.03 -1.14 -3.41
N VAL A 17 18.77 -1.81 -4.29
CA VAL A 17 18.45 -1.89 -5.72
C VAL A 17 17.08 -2.54 -5.94
N LEU A 18 16.76 -3.66 -5.27
CA LEU A 18 15.44 -4.28 -5.36
C LEU A 18 14.34 -3.32 -4.91
N THR A 19 14.55 -2.59 -3.82
CA THR A 19 13.57 -1.65 -3.26
C THR A 19 13.25 -0.50 -4.22
N VAL A 20 14.22 -0.06 -5.03
CA VAL A 20 14.04 0.99 -6.04
C VAL A 20 13.42 0.44 -7.33
N ILE A 21 13.81 -0.75 -7.78
CA ILE A 21 13.35 -1.32 -9.06
C ILE A 21 11.92 -1.85 -8.96
N ILE A 22 11.52 -2.44 -7.84
CA ILE A 22 10.19 -3.03 -7.67
C ILE A 22 9.05 -2.03 -7.99
N PRO A 23 9.03 -0.80 -7.43
CA PRO A 23 8.01 0.20 -7.76
C PRO A 23 7.95 0.56 -9.25
N VAL A 24 9.10 0.59 -9.92
CA VAL A 24 9.19 0.95 -11.35
C VAL A 24 8.62 -0.17 -12.21
N ILE A 25 9.03 -1.43 -11.97
CA ILE A 25 8.45 -2.60 -12.66
C ILE A 25 6.94 -2.64 -12.43
N TYR A 26 6.51 -2.36 -11.21
CA TYR A 26 5.09 -2.38 -10.87
C TYR A 26 4.30 -1.30 -11.63
N ALA A 27 4.81 -0.07 -11.68
CA ALA A 27 4.22 1.01 -12.46
C ALA A 27 4.13 0.62 -13.95
N ALA A 28 5.18 0.00 -14.50
CA ALA A 28 5.20 -0.47 -15.89
C ALA A 28 4.16 -1.58 -16.17
N LEU A 29 4.05 -2.58 -15.29
CA LEU A 29 3.02 -3.63 -15.40
C LEU A 29 1.61 -3.02 -15.35
N ARG A 30 1.39 -2.03 -14.48
CA ARG A 30 0.10 -1.37 -14.35
C ARG A 30 -0.27 -0.58 -15.60
N LEU A 31 0.70 0.12 -16.19
CA LEU A 31 0.54 0.79 -17.49
C LEU A 31 0.16 -0.19 -18.59
N MET A 32 0.80 -1.37 -18.62
CA MET A 32 0.50 -2.42 -19.60
C MET A 32 -0.94 -2.95 -19.46
N VAL A 33 -1.38 -3.23 -18.22
CA VAL A 33 -2.75 -3.64 -17.92
C VAL A 33 -3.74 -2.55 -18.30
N PHE A 34 -3.41 -1.29 -18.02
CA PHE A 34 -4.28 -0.15 -18.34
C PHE A 34 -4.42 0.07 -19.85
N ALA A 35 -3.32 -0.08 -20.61
CA ALA A 35 -3.29 -0.03 -22.06
C ALA A 35 -3.96 -1.25 -22.74
N ARG A 36 -4.33 -2.29 -21.97
CA ARG A 36 -4.92 -3.55 -22.47
C ARG A 36 -4.08 -4.22 -23.58
N GLY A 37 -2.76 -4.03 -23.56
CA GLY A 37 -1.85 -4.57 -24.57
C GLY A 37 -1.76 -3.78 -25.88
N ASP A 38 -2.44 -2.63 -26.02
CA ASP A 38 -2.30 -1.77 -27.19
C ASP A 38 -1.01 -0.91 -27.08
N ALA A 39 -0.08 -1.14 -27.99
CA ALA A 39 1.21 -0.45 -28.03
C ALA A 39 1.08 1.06 -28.27
N ASN A 40 0.07 1.51 -29.04
CA ASN A 40 -0.14 2.93 -29.31
C ASN A 40 -0.66 3.65 -28.06
N ARG A 41 -1.59 3.02 -27.34
CA ARG A 41 -2.07 3.51 -26.04
C ARG A 41 -0.95 3.53 -25.01
N LEU A 42 -0.15 2.45 -24.92
CA LEU A 42 0.99 2.40 -24.00
C LEU A 42 1.99 3.52 -24.27
N ARG A 43 2.33 3.75 -25.55
CA ARG A 43 3.22 4.84 -25.96
C ARG A 43 2.64 6.20 -25.58
N ALA A 44 1.36 6.44 -25.87
CA ALA A 44 0.68 7.69 -25.55
C ALA A 44 0.60 7.95 -24.04
N LEU A 45 0.39 6.91 -23.23
CA LEU A 45 0.47 7.02 -21.77
C LEU A 45 1.90 7.35 -21.35
N VAL A 46 2.91 6.54 -21.71
CA VAL A 46 4.29 6.76 -21.24
C VAL A 46 4.84 8.14 -21.63
N SER A 47 4.49 8.67 -22.81
CA SER A 47 4.98 9.98 -23.26
C SER A 47 4.30 11.18 -22.62
N ASN A 48 3.09 11.03 -22.09
CA ASN A 48 2.26 12.17 -21.65
C ASN A 48 1.93 12.14 -20.16
N LEU A 49 2.45 11.17 -19.43
CA LEU A 49 2.05 10.89 -18.07
C LEU A 49 3.19 11.24 -17.12
N ASP A 50 2.86 11.93 -16.04
CA ASP A 50 3.86 12.27 -15.02
C ASP A 50 4.32 11.02 -14.26
N ILE A 51 5.49 10.50 -14.63
CA ILE A 51 6.13 9.32 -14.03
C ILE A 51 6.21 9.42 -12.49
N LYS A 52 6.32 10.64 -11.92
CA LYS A 52 6.35 10.80 -10.47
C LYS A 52 4.98 10.52 -9.86
N ALA A 53 3.93 11.15 -10.37
CA ALA A 53 2.56 10.92 -9.91
C ALA A 53 2.16 9.44 -10.04
N VAL A 54 2.62 8.80 -11.11
CA VAL A 54 2.47 7.38 -11.45
C VAL A 54 3.08 6.46 -10.41
N ILE A 55 4.34 6.70 -10.08
CA ILE A 55 5.06 5.91 -9.07
C ILE A 55 4.43 6.19 -7.70
N LEU A 56 4.16 7.44 -7.35
CA LEU A 56 3.60 7.82 -6.05
C LEU A 56 2.20 7.22 -5.84
N GLY A 57 1.31 7.32 -6.83
CA GLY A 57 -0.04 6.77 -6.79
C GLY A 57 -0.08 5.23 -6.80
N THR A 58 1.02 4.60 -7.17
CA THR A 58 1.19 3.13 -7.11
C THR A 58 1.80 2.70 -5.78
N VAL A 59 2.79 3.44 -5.30
CA VAL A 59 3.48 3.17 -4.04
C VAL A 59 2.63 3.53 -2.83
N LEU A 60 1.83 4.59 -2.84
CA LEU A 60 1.07 5.03 -1.66
C LEU A 60 0.13 3.94 -1.11
N PRO A 61 -0.76 3.33 -1.93
CA PRO A 61 -1.70 2.33 -1.42
C PRO A 61 -1.00 1.06 -0.91
N LEU A 62 0.06 0.65 -1.59
CA LEU A 62 0.88 -0.50 -1.19
C LEU A 62 1.73 -0.18 0.05
N GLY A 63 2.29 1.02 0.11
CA GLY A 63 3.10 1.54 1.19
C GLY A 63 2.34 1.54 2.50
N ALA A 64 1.08 1.97 2.50
CA ALA A 64 0.21 1.85 3.67
C ALA A 64 0.04 0.40 4.12
N THR A 65 -0.11 -0.55 3.19
CA THR A 65 -0.23 -1.99 3.49
C THR A 65 1.06 -2.52 4.12
N PHE A 66 2.21 -2.27 3.49
CA PHE A 66 3.51 -2.70 4.00
C PHE A 66 3.82 -2.09 5.37
N LEU A 67 3.54 -0.80 5.54
CA LEU A 67 3.77 -0.08 6.78
C LEU A 67 2.88 -0.61 7.90
N TRP A 68 1.61 -0.95 7.61
CA TRP A 68 0.71 -1.59 8.56
C TRP A 68 1.27 -2.93 9.07
N TRP A 69 1.75 -3.78 8.15
CA TRP A 69 2.38 -5.05 8.53
C TRP A 69 3.70 -4.88 9.28
N ALA A 70 4.52 -3.89 8.90
CA ALA A 70 5.74 -3.55 9.63
C ALA A 70 5.43 -3.13 11.08
N PHE A 71 4.42 -2.27 11.28
CA PHE A 71 3.93 -1.89 12.60
C PHE A 71 3.39 -3.09 13.37
N PHE A 72 2.59 -3.95 12.73
CA PHE A 72 2.05 -5.16 13.34
C PHE A 72 3.16 -6.09 13.85
N PHE A 73 4.18 -6.39 13.02
CA PHE A 73 5.30 -7.23 13.43
C PHE A 73 6.18 -6.57 14.50
N ALA A 74 6.36 -5.24 14.45
CA ALA A 74 7.09 -4.51 15.49
C ALA A 74 6.39 -4.62 16.85
N VAL A 75 5.07 -4.42 16.89
CA VAL A 75 4.24 -4.58 18.10
C VAL A 75 4.29 -6.02 18.61
N LEU A 76 4.14 -7.00 17.71
CA LEU A 76 4.17 -8.42 18.08
C LEU A 76 5.54 -8.81 18.65
N ASN A 77 6.64 -8.34 18.04
CA ASN A 77 8.00 -8.55 18.54
C ASN A 77 8.21 -7.89 19.92
N ALA A 78 7.72 -6.66 20.11
CA ALA A 78 7.79 -5.98 21.40
C ALA A 78 7.05 -6.76 22.50
N ILE A 79 5.86 -7.31 22.20
CA ILE A 79 5.08 -8.15 23.13
C ILE A 79 5.82 -9.45 23.45
N MET A 80 6.38 -10.13 22.43
CA MET A 80 7.13 -11.38 22.64
C MET A 80 8.36 -11.16 23.52
N LYS A 81 9.13 -10.09 23.27
CA LYS A 81 10.29 -9.70 24.10
C LYS A 81 9.88 -9.37 25.54
N ALA A 82 8.78 -8.63 25.72
CA ALA A 82 8.26 -8.31 27.05
C ALA A 82 7.80 -9.57 27.82
N LYS A 83 7.24 -10.57 27.13
CA LYS A 83 6.90 -11.86 27.75
C LYS A 83 8.15 -12.66 28.12
N ALA A 84 9.13 -12.78 27.21
CA ALA A 84 10.38 -13.47 27.47
C ALA A 84 11.17 -12.87 28.65
N ALA A 85 11.18 -11.53 28.77
CA ALA A 85 11.81 -10.82 29.88
C ALA A 85 11.08 -10.99 31.24
N LYS A 86 9.83 -11.46 31.24
CA LYS A 86 9.11 -11.84 32.47
C LYS A 86 9.38 -13.29 32.88
N SER A 87 9.75 -14.16 31.94
CA SER A 87 10.09 -15.57 32.21
C SER A 87 11.56 -15.78 32.58
N ALA A 88 12.45 -14.87 32.20
CA ALA A 88 13.85 -14.89 32.60
C ALA A 88 14.00 -14.29 34.00
N ASP A 89 14.06 -15.15 35.01
CA ASP A 89 14.16 -14.86 36.44
C ASP A 89 15.58 -14.42 36.85
N GLU A 90 16.22 -13.54 36.07
CA GLU A 90 17.56 -13.03 36.37
C GLU A 90 17.52 -11.67 37.09
N PRO A 91 18.33 -11.49 38.16
CA PRO A 91 18.40 -10.25 38.94
C PRO A 91 19.21 -9.19 38.19
N VAL A 92 18.63 -8.61 37.14
CA VAL A 92 19.24 -7.49 36.42
C VAL A 92 19.06 -6.20 37.24
N LYS A 93 20.17 -5.50 37.50
CA LYS A 93 20.29 -4.21 38.20
C LYS A 93 19.10 -3.28 37.88
N THR A 94 18.36 -2.93 38.92
CA THR A 94 17.05 -2.24 38.92
C THR A 94 17.04 -0.94 38.13
N GLU A 95 18.13 -0.18 38.11
CA GLU A 95 18.21 1.14 37.48
C GLU A 95 18.16 1.07 35.94
N LYS A 96 18.96 0.19 35.30
CA LYS A 96 18.94 0.00 33.84
C LYS A 96 17.64 -0.63 33.33
N ARG A 97 16.90 -1.32 34.21
CA ARG A 97 15.65 -2.00 33.88
C ARG A 97 14.50 -1.00 33.73
N GLU A 98 14.47 0.08 34.52
CA GLU A 98 13.43 1.10 34.42
C GLU A 98 13.57 1.94 33.15
N ASP A 99 14.79 2.33 32.77
CA ASP A 99 15.04 3.06 31.52
C ASP A 99 14.74 2.21 30.28
N ALA A 100 15.12 0.93 30.29
CA ALA A 100 14.81 0.00 29.20
C ALA A 100 13.30 -0.22 29.06
N LYS A 101 12.58 -0.33 30.19
CA LYS A 101 11.12 -0.53 30.22
C LYS A 101 10.37 0.74 29.78
N ARG A 102 10.87 1.92 30.14
CA ARG A 102 10.31 3.21 29.73
C ARG A 102 10.52 3.45 28.24
N SER A 103 11.73 3.22 27.72
CA SER A 103 12.03 3.29 26.28
C SER A 103 11.19 2.30 25.46
N GLN A 104 11.03 1.06 25.93
CA GLN A 104 10.20 0.06 25.26
C GLN A 104 8.71 0.45 25.28
N SER A 105 8.22 1.05 26.36
CA SER A 105 6.84 1.56 26.47
C SER A 105 6.58 2.73 25.52
N THR A 106 7.52 3.69 25.42
CA THR A 106 7.40 4.83 24.50
C THR A 106 7.45 4.37 23.05
N ALA A 107 8.38 3.46 22.69
CA ALA A 107 8.44 2.89 21.35
C ALA A 107 7.13 2.18 20.98
N LEU A 108 6.57 1.38 21.90
CA LEU A 108 5.29 0.70 21.68
C LEU A 108 4.14 1.69 21.45
N ALA A 109 4.08 2.77 22.23
CA ALA A 109 3.06 3.80 22.06
C ALA A 109 3.16 4.49 20.69
N ILE A 110 4.38 4.84 20.25
CA ILE A 110 4.62 5.42 18.93
C ILE A 110 4.19 4.44 17.82
N PHE A 111 4.55 3.16 17.93
CA PHE A 111 4.15 2.15 16.96
C PHE A 111 2.64 1.92 16.92
N LEU A 112 1.95 1.97 18.07
CA LEU A 112 0.48 1.87 18.14
C LEU A 112 -0.21 3.08 17.51
N ILE A 113 0.27 4.30 17.78
CA ILE A 113 -0.27 5.51 17.16
C ILE A 113 -0.08 5.45 15.65
N GLY A 114 1.12 5.07 15.18
CA GLY A 114 1.40 4.87 13.76
C GLY A 114 0.51 3.81 13.12
N PHE A 115 0.29 2.69 13.81
CA PHE A 115 -0.61 1.64 13.36
C PHE A 115 -2.05 2.14 13.16
N VAL A 116 -2.59 2.89 14.13
CA VAL A 116 -3.94 3.47 14.04
C VAL A 116 -4.03 4.53 12.94
N ALA A 117 -3.02 5.39 12.81
CA ALA A 117 -2.98 6.41 11.76
C ALA A 117 -2.96 5.80 10.36
N VAL A 118 -2.12 4.78 10.15
CA VAL A 118 -2.07 4.05 8.87
C VAL A 118 -3.38 3.33 8.60
N TRP A 119 -3.99 2.71 9.61
CA TRP A 119 -5.29 2.07 9.48
C TRP A 119 -6.39 3.06 9.08
N TRP A 120 -6.36 4.28 9.64
CA TRP A 120 -7.33 5.33 9.34
C TRP A 120 -7.22 5.87 7.91
N ALA A 121 -5.99 6.04 7.43
CA ALA A 121 -5.69 6.53 6.08
C ALA A 121 -5.87 5.46 4.99
N MET A 122 -6.07 4.19 5.35
CA MET A 122 -6.11 3.10 4.40
C MET A 122 -7.48 3.00 3.70
N PRO A 123 -7.54 2.72 2.38
CA PRO A 123 -8.82 2.45 1.72
C PRO A 123 -9.46 1.16 2.24
N MET A 124 -10.79 1.16 2.48
CA MET A 124 -11.52 0.07 3.14
C MET A 124 -11.27 -1.32 2.51
N ARG A 125 -11.15 -1.42 1.18
CA ARG A 125 -10.83 -2.68 0.52
C ARG A 125 -9.56 -3.35 1.08
N HIS A 126 -8.49 -2.57 1.28
CA HIS A 126 -7.22 -3.11 1.76
C HIS A 126 -7.31 -3.47 3.24
N MET A 127 -8.09 -2.72 4.03
CA MET A 127 -8.34 -3.06 5.43
C MET A 127 -9.02 -4.43 5.57
N VAL A 128 -10.08 -4.67 4.80
CA VAL A 128 -10.80 -5.95 4.82
C VAL A 128 -9.87 -7.11 4.44
N ILE A 129 -9.08 -6.93 3.38
CA ILE A 129 -8.10 -7.93 2.94
C ILE A 129 -7.08 -8.23 4.03
N ASN A 130 -6.48 -7.19 4.62
CA ASN A 130 -5.51 -7.34 5.71
C ASN A 130 -6.13 -8.04 6.93
N LEU A 131 -7.38 -7.72 7.26
CA LEU A 131 -8.11 -8.35 8.36
C LEU A 131 -8.35 -9.84 8.09
N PHE A 132 -8.74 -10.21 6.87
CA PHE A 132 -8.92 -11.60 6.46
C PHE A 132 -7.61 -12.40 6.55
N ILE A 133 -6.51 -11.84 6.05
CA ILE A 133 -5.19 -12.46 6.15
C ILE A 133 -4.79 -12.62 7.61
N LEU A 134 -4.95 -11.57 8.42
CA LEU A 134 -4.63 -11.61 9.85
C LEU A 134 -5.46 -12.67 10.59
N ALA A 135 -6.77 -12.72 10.35
CA ALA A 135 -7.64 -13.71 10.95
C ALA A 135 -7.22 -15.14 10.56
N GLY A 136 -6.89 -15.36 9.28
CA GLY A 136 -6.37 -16.63 8.78
C GLY A 136 -5.07 -17.06 9.47
N LEU A 137 -4.11 -16.14 9.61
CA LEU A 137 -2.85 -16.40 10.30
C LEU A 137 -3.06 -16.70 11.80
N LEU A 138 -3.98 -16.00 12.47
CA LEU A 138 -4.31 -16.25 13.87
C LEU A 138 -4.96 -17.64 14.05
N LEU A 139 -5.90 -18.01 13.17
CA LEU A 139 -6.52 -19.34 13.18
C LEU A 139 -5.49 -20.44 12.93
N ALA A 140 -4.56 -20.23 12.00
CA ALA A 140 -3.46 -21.15 11.76
C ALA A 140 -2.54 -21.29 13.00
N ALA A 141 -2.19 -20.18 13.65
CA ALA A 141 -1.37 -20.18 14.85
C ALA A 141 -2.06 -20.88 16.04
N LEU A 142 -3.38 -20.68 16.20
CA LEU A 142 -4.21 -21.37 17.20
C LEU A 142 -4.32 -22.87 16.89
N GLY A 143 -4.49 -23.23 15.62
CA GLY A 143 -4.55 -24.61 15.15
C GLY A 143 -3.25 -25.38 15.41
N ARG A 144 -2.09 -24.76 15.19
CA ARG A 144 -0.77 -25.37 15.47
C ARG A 144 -0.56 -25.77 16.93
N LYS A 145 -1.22 -25.09 17.88
CA LYS A 145 -1.14 -25.46 19.31
C LYS A 145 -1.88 -26.76 19.63
N ARG A 146 -2.82 -27.20 18.78
CA ARG A 146 -3.53 -28.47 18.97
C ARG A 146 -2.71 -29.60 18.36
N LYS A 147 -2.31 -30.59 19.18
CA LYS A 147 -1.43 -31.72 18.82
C LYS A 147 -2.10 -32.83 17.99
N THR A 148 -3.17 -32.56 17.25
CA THR A 148 -3.76 -33.56 16.35
C THR A 148 -3.19 -33.39 14.95
N GLY A 149 -2.64 -34.46 14.37
CA GLY A 149 -1.89 -34.42 13.10
C GLY A 149 -2.67 -33.76 11.96
N LEU A 150 -3.98 -34.03 11.87
CA LEU A 150 -4.85 -33.42 10.85
C LEU A 150 -5.04 -31.91 11.04
N ILE A 151 -5.20 -31.43 12.28
CA ILE A 151 -5.37 -30.00 12.57
C ILE A 151 -4.07 -29.23 12.33
N SER A 152 -2.92 -29.84 12.66
CA SER A 152 -1.60 -29.29 12.35
C SER A 152 -1.38 -29.14 10.84
N LEU A 153 -1.74 -30.17 10.05
CA LEU A 153 -1.65 -30.14 8.59
C LEU A 153 -2.54 -29.02 8.01
N LEU A 154 -3.82 -28.99 8.39
CA LEU A 154 -4.79 -27.97 7.96
C LEU A 154 -4.30 -26.57 8.32
N SER A 155 -3.79 -26.37 9.54
CA SER A 155 -3.28 -25.07 9.98
C SER A 155 -2.08 -24.60 9.15
N THR A 156 -1.20 -25.52 8.74
CA THR A 156 -0.04 -25.19 7.91
C THR A 156 -0.45 -24.88 6.48
N LEU A 157 -1.41 -25.62 5.93
CA LEU A 157 -2.01 -25.31 4.63
C LEU A 157 -2.69 -23.94 4.65
N THR A 158 -3.49 -23.64 5.67
CA THR A 158 -4.12 -22.33 5.84
C THR A 158 -3.09 -21.22 5.94
N ALA A 159 -2.00 -21.42 6.68
CA ALA A 159 -0.93 -20.42 6.76
C ALA A 159 -0.26 -20.20 5.39
N ALA A 160 0.00 -21.27 4.64
CA ALA A 160 0.59 -21.17 3.30
C ALA A 160 -0.36 -20.46 2.33
N VAL A 161 -1.64 -20.80 2.30
CA VAL A 161 -2.66 -20.15 1.47
C VAL A 161 -2.79 -18.67 1.84
N MET A 162 -2.78 -18.33 3.13
CA MET A 162 -2.84 -16.94 3.58
C MET A 162 -1.57 -16.15 3.23
N LEU A 163 -0.40 -16.80 3.25
CA LEU A 163 0.85 -16.19 2.78
C LEU A 163 0.82 -15.94 1.26
N PHE A 164 0.27 -16.86 0.48
CA PHE A 164 0.02 -16.64 -0.95
C PHE A 164 -1.00 -15.52 -1.17
N ALA A 165 -2.10 -15.51 -0.43
CA ALA A 165 -3.12 -14.46 -0.51
C ALA A 165 -2.54 -13.08 -0.14
N PHE A 166 -1.62 -13.02 0.82
CA PHE A 166 -0.91 -11.80 1.19
C PHE A 166 -0.11 -11.19 0.02
N ILE A 167 0.39 -12.01 -0.91
CA ILE A 167 1.12 -11.53 -2.08
C ILE A 167 0.14 -11.24 -3.23
N ILE A 168 -0.76 -12.19 -3.51
CA ILE A 168 -1.63 -12.17 -4.69
C ILE A 168 -2.78 -11.17 -4.55
N VAL A 169 -3.39 -11.04 -3.38
CA VAL A 169 -4.58 -10.20 -3.22
C VAL A 169 -4.25 -8.71 -3.36
N PRO A 170 -3.17 -8.16 -2.75
CA PRO A 170 -2.76 -6.79 -3.04
C PRO A 170 -2.44 -6.57 -4.52
N LEU A 171 -1.82 -7.57 -5.17
CA LEU A 171 -1.56 -7.53 -6.60
C LEU A 171 -2.86 -7.39 -7.39
N VAL A 172 -3.83 -8.28 -7.17
CA VAL A 172 -5.14 -8.27 -7.84
C VAL A 172 -5.89 -6.97 -7.59
N VAL A 173 -5.91 -6.44 -6.37
CA VAL A 173 -6.66 -5.24 -5.99
C VAL A 173 -6.10 -3.98 -6.65
N VAL A 174 -4.79 -3.89 -6.78
CA VAL A 174 -4.15 -2.75 -7.43
C VAL A 174 -4.31 -2.82 -8.95
N PHE A 175 -4.38 -4.02 -9.53
CA PHE A 175 -4.68 -4.22 -10.95
C PHE A 175 -6.17 -4.16 -11.29
N SER A 176 -7.08 -4.38 -10.33
CA SER A 176 -8.54 -4.36 -10.54
C SER A 176 -9.20 -3.01 -10.25
N GLY A 177 -8.48 -2.07 -9.64
CA GLY A 177 -9.02 -0.75 -9.28
C GLY A 177 -9.27 0.17 -10.47
N ASP A 178 -10.39 0.88 -10.42
CA ASP A 178 -10.66 2.11 -11.16
C ASP A 178 -9.46 3.07 -11.08
N ALA A 179 -9.18 3.73 -12.20
CA ALA A 179 -7.84 4.18 -12.55
C ALA A 179 -7.16 5.05 -11.47
N TRP A 180 -5.88 4.78 -11.30
CA TRP A 180 -4.88 5.60 -10.63
C TRP A 180 -4.73 7.04 -11.11
N LEU A 181 -5.29 7.38 -12.26
CA LEU A 181 -5.29 8.73 -12.78
C LEU A 181 -6.40 9.51 -12.09
N PRO A 182 -6.13 10.76 -11.66
CA PRO A 182 -7.17 11.60 -11.10
C PRO A 182 -8.32 11.71 -12.10
N ARG A 183 -9.49 11.26 -11.66
CA ARG A 183 -10.74 11.48 -12.38
C ARG A 183 -11.14 12.92 -12.12
N GLU A 184 -11.35 13.65 -13.19
CA GLU A 184 -11.79 15.03 -13.16
C GLU A 184 -13.01 15.17 -14.06
N ARG A 185 -13.93 16.03 -13.66
CA ARG A 185 -14.98 16.53 -14.52
C ARG A 185 -14.52 17.87 -15.08
N LEU A 186 -14.27 17.89 -16.38
CA LEU A 186 -13.90 19.11 -17.08
C LEU A 186 -15.17 19.86 -17.45
N ARG A 187 -15.19 21.18 -17.29
CA ARG A 187 -16.18 22.03 -17.93
C ARG A 187 -15.53 22.70 -19.13
N LEU A 188 -15.89 22.29 -20.34
CA LEU A 188 -15.34 22.84 -21.57
C LEU A 188 -16.09 24.09 -22.02
N ALA A 189 -15.42 24.89 -22.86
CA ALA A 189 -15.97 26.10 -23.46
C ALA A 189 -17.20 25.86 -24.36
N ASP A 190 -17.35 24.65 -24.89
CA ASP A 190 -18.52 24.22 -25.66
C ASP A 190 -19.74 23.88 -24.78
N GLY A 191 -19.61 23.99 -23.46
CA GLY A 191 -20.63 23.67 -22.48
C GLY A 191 -20.71 22.18 -22.10
N SER A 192 -19.90 21.32 -22.71
CA SER A 192 -19.81 19.91 -22.35
C SER A 192 -19.10 19.71 -21.02
N THR A 193 -19.54 18.70 -20.26
CA THR A 193 -18.96 18.34 -18.97
C THR A 193 -18.52 16.88 -18.89
N PRO A 194 -17.54 16.45 -19.70
CA PRO A 194 -17.08 15.06 -19.69
C PRO A 194 -16.33 14.73 -18.40
N GLU A 195 -16.56 13.51 -17.91
CA GLU A 195 -15.71 12.88 -16.91
C GLU A 195 -14.50 12.24 -17.61
N VAL A 196 -13.30 12.57 -17.15
CA VAL A 196 -12.06 12.21 -17.81
C VAL A 196 -10.98 11.80 -16.81
N TYR A 197 -9.99 11.06 -17.27
CA TYR A 197 -8.75 10.84 -16.53
C TYR A 197 -7.70 11.82 -17.00
N MET A 198 -7.23 12.68 -16.11
CA MET A 198 -6.22 13.65 -16.46
C MET A 198 -4.86 12.97 -16.64
N LEU A 199 -4.17 13.22 -17.76
CA LEU A 199 -2.82 12.72 -18.03
C LEU A 199 -1.76 13.77 -17.71
N SER A 200 -1.93 14.97 -18.28
CA SER A 200 -1.07 16.14 -18.07
C SER A 200 -1.86 17.43 -18.27
N SER A 201 -1.44 18.47 -17.56
CA SER A 201 -1.95 19.83 -17.71
C SER A 201 -0.80 20.80 -17.90
N ASP A 202 -0.56 21.21 -19.13
CA ASP A 202 0.40 22.26 -19.47
C ASP A 202 -0.35 23.60 -19.71
N PRO A 203 0.33 24.75 -19.66
CA PRO A 203 -0.30 26.05 -19.91
C PRO A 203 -1.01 26.12 -21.28
N ASP A 204 -0.46 25.44 -22.28
CA ASP A 204 -0.98 25.44 -23.65
C ASP A 204 -1.96 24.29 -23.91
N TRP A 205 -1.69 23.11 -23.34
CA TRP A 205 -2.41 21.87 -23.68
C TRP A 205 -2.84 21.09 -22.44
N THR A 206 -4.09 20.65 -22.47
CA THR A 206 -4.66 19.71 -21.52
C THR A 206 -4.82 18.36 -22.20
N LYS A 207 -4.20 17.32 -21.62
CA LYS A 207 -4.23 15.94 -22.15
C LYS A 207 -5.00 15.06 -21.17
N TYR A 208 -6.02 14.38 -21.68
CA TYR A 208 -6.85 13.50 -20.85
C TYR A 208 -7.25 12.23 -21.62
N LEU A 209 -7.72 11.23 -20.88
CA LEU A 209 -8.40 10.08 -21.44
C LEU A 209 -9.89 10.18 -21.15
N ASP A 210 -10.73 9.87 -22.13
CA ASP A 210 -12.16 9.64 -21.85
C ASP A 210 -12.38 8.36 -21.02
N MET A 211 -13.64 8.11 -20.65
CA MET A 211 -13.99 6.89 -19.90
C MET A 211 -13.71 5.59 -20.68
N ASP A 212 -13.70 5.67 -22.01
CA ASP A 212 -13.35 4.58 -22.92
C ASP A 212 -11.82 4.41 -23.10
N ARG A 213 -11.03 5.24 -22.41
CA ARG A 213 -9.56 5.27 -22.42
C ARG A 213 -8.96 5.72 -23.76
N ASN A 214 -9.69 6.48 -24.56
CA ASN A 214 -9.13 7.11 -25.74
C ASN A 214 -8.47 8.44 -25.37
N PRO A 215 -7.28 8.73 -25.92
CA PRO A 215 -6.55 9.95 -25.63
C PRO A 215 -7.13 11.14 -26.39
N HIS A 216 -7.30 12.25 -25.68
CA HIS A 216 -7.72 13.53 -26.20
C HIS A 216 -6.73 14.62 -25.79
N ILE A 217 -6.51 15.57 -26.68
CA ILE A 217 -5.65 16.72 -26.46
C ILE A 217 -6.46 17.95 -26.83
N ILE A 218 -6.67 18.84 -25.87
CA ILE A 218 -7.39 20.10 -26.06
C ILE A 218 -6.52 21.27 -25.61
N ALA A 219 -6.76 22.46 -26.16
CA ALA A 219 -6.12 23.66 -25.67
C ALA A 219 -6.56 23.92 -24.21
N SER A 220 -5.62 24.25 -23.32
CA SER A 220 -5.94 24.52 -21.92
C SER A 220 -6.87 25.71 -21.74
N SER A 221 -6.88 26.66 -22.69
CA SER A 221 -7.84 27.76 -22.76
C SER A 221 -9.29 27.32 -22.93
N ASN A 222 -9.52 26.11 -23.43
CA ASN A 222 -10.87 25.56 -23.64
C ASN A 222 -11.43 24.90 -22.37
N VAL A 223 -10.65 24.79 -21.31
CA VAL A 223 -11.07 24.26 -20.01
C VAL A 223 -11.42 25.43 -19.10
N ILE A 224 -12.72 25.63 -18.86
CA ILE A 224 -13.25 26.72 -18.02
C ILE A 224 -13.05 26.39 -16.54
N ASP A 225 -13.40 25.17 -16.15
CA ASP A 225 -13.36 24.72 -14.76
C ASP A 225 -12.95 23.25 -14.71
N ARG A 226 -12.32 22.88 -13.59
CA ARG A 226 -11.90 21.51 -13.29
C ARG A 226 -12.37 21.15 -11.91
N GLN A 227 -13.22 20.14 -11.85
CA GLN A 227 -13.69 19.59 -10.59
C GLN A 227 -13.10 18.19 -10.46
N ALA A 228 -12.27 17.97 -9.44
CA ALA A 228 -11.87 16.61 -9.09
C ALA A 228 -13.15 15.82 -8.81
N ASP A 229 -13.40 14.76 -9.56
CA ASP A 229 -14.58 13.94 -9.33
C ASP A 229 -14.28 13.08 -8.09
N VAL A 230 -14.77 13.53 -6.93
CA VAL A 230 -14.57 12.87 -5.63
C VAL A 230 -15.40 11.58 -5.52
N THR A 231 -16.05 11.14 -6.60
CA THR A 231 -17.00 10.03 -6.54
C THR A 231 -16.49 8.78 -7.27
N PRO A 232 -15.94 7.80 -6.54
CA PRO A 232 -16.31 6.43 -6.78
C PRO A 232 -17.58 6.17 -5.95
N ASN A 233 -18.71 5.90 -6.60
CA ASN A 233 -19.93 5.38 -5.94
C ASN A 233 -19.69 4.08 -5.15
N SER A 234 -18.48 3.50 -5.21
CA SER A 234 -18.07 2.36 -4.42
C SER A 234 -17.50 2.80 -3.06
N ARG A 235 -18.27 2.57 -1.98
CA ARG A 235 -17.82 2.72 -0.58
C ARG A 235 -16.48 2.02 -0.29
N TRP A 236 -16.14 0.99 -1.07
CA TRP A 236 -14.93 0.18 -0.90
C TRP A 236 -13.61 0.91 -1.17
N ASN A 237 -13.65 2.02 -1.92
CA ASN A 237 -12.46 2.82 -2.23
C ASN A 237 -12.26 4.02 -1.29
N ARG A 238 -13.21 4.28 -0.38
CA ARG A 238 -13.12 5.36 0.60
C ARG A 238 -12.23 4.96 1.78
N THR A 239 -11.59 5.95 2.39
CA THR A 239 -10.90 5.79 3.67
C THR A 239 -11.90 5.92 4.82
N LEU A 240 -11.52 5.53 6.05
CA LEU A 240 -12.37 5.76 7.23
C LEU A 240 -12.54 7.26 7.53
N ALA A 241 -11.54 8.08 7.22
CA ALA A 241 -11.62 9.54 7.33
C ALA A 241 -12.78 10.09 6.49
N ASP A 242 -12.85 9.68 5.21
CA ASP A 242 -13.88 10.16 4.27
C ASP A 242 -15.29 9.73 4.67
N ILE A 243 -15.42 8.58 5.33
CA ILE A 243 -16.72 8.02 5.74
C ILE A 243 -17.23 8.71 7.02
N THR A 244 -16.33 9.05 7.92
CA THR A 244 -16.67 9.67 9.22
C THR A 244 -16.77 11.19 9.15
N GLY A 245 -16.25 11.81 8.08
CA GLY A 245 -16.29 13.27 7.88
C GLY A 245 -15.36 14.03 8.82
N ILE A 246 -14.43 13.34 9.49
CA ILE A 246 -13.44 13.94 10.39
C ILE A 246 -12.15 14.08 9.61
N GLY A 247 -11.94 15.27 9.04
CA GLY A 247 -10.73 15.69 8.32
C GLY A 247 -9.97 16.75 9.11
#